data_AF-A0A2R6MQB1-F1
#
_entry.id   AF-A0A2R6MQB1-F1
#
_cell.length_a   1.000
_cell.length_b   1.000
_cell.length_c   1.000
_cell.angle_alpha   90.00
_cell.angle_beta   90.00
_cell.angle_gamma   90.00
#
_symmetry.space_group_name_H-M   'P 1'
#
loop_
_entity.id
_entity.type
_entity.pdbx_description
1 polymer ?
#
loop_
_entity_poly.entity_id
_entity_poly.type
_entity_poly.pdbx_seq_one_letter_code
_entity_poly.pdbx_strand_id
1 'polypeptide(L)'
;MLSRLRWLGLETAALETARAFYDPLVPDRVDDDWRAHLAADHPVAEHDFGSMRSLYVSDPDGNCVELAGVDVDGFGVDGVFEVVLEVRDLRRARAFYGTWGYEVVDEGVDRLRLSGPGATPDLELWEPRLGIADARGGVHVDLGVGTPDPAAAASTVRDRARLVERHGETRRVVDPDGHHVTLVAEG
;
A
#
# COMPACT_ATOMS: atom_id res chain seq x y z
N MET A 1 0.18 -14.71 -20.14
CA MET A 1 -1.24 -14.31 -20.06
C MET A 1 -1.51 -14.10 -18.59
N LEU A 2 -1.70 -12.86 -18.13
CA LEU A 2 -2.06 -12.57 -16.75
C LEU A 2 -3.53 -12.97 -16.59
N SER A 3 -3.80 -14.17 -16.06
CA SER A 3 -5.16 -14.69 -16.02
C SER A 3 -6.00 -14.13 -14.88
N ARG A 4 -5.39 -13.64 -13.78
CA ARG A 4 -6.09 -13.36 -12.52
C ARG A 4 -5.35 -12.30 -11.69
N LEU A 5 -5.95 -11.12 -11.53
CA LEU A 5 -5.49 -10.07 -10.61
C LEU A 5 -6.05 -10.38 -9.23
N ARG A 6 -5.21 -10.33 -8.19
CA ARG A 6 -5.62 -10.64 -6.82
C ARG A 6 -5.30 -9.49 -5.89
N TRP A 7 -4.20 -8.78 -6.15
CA TRP A 7 -3.67 -7.83 -5.21
C TRP A 7 -3.48 -6.43 -5.81
N LEU A 8 -3.79 -5.44 -5.00
CA LEU A 8 -3.57 -4.03 -5.27
C LEU A 8 -2.31 -3.56 -4.52
N GLY A 9 -1.32 -3.06 -5.23
CA GLY A 9 -0.20 -2.31 -4.68
C GLY A 9 -0.55 -0.84 -4.81
N LEU A 10 -0.42 -0.07 -3.75
CA LEU A 10 -0.93 1.30 -3.74
C LEU A 10 0.14 2.30 -3.34
N GLU A 11 0.41 3.22 -4.25
CA GLU A 11 1.06 4.49 -3.95
C GLU A 11 -0.05 5.55 -3.88
N THR A 12 -0.79 5.54 -2.76
CA THR A 12 -2.02 6.33 -2.63
C THR A 12 -2.01 7.25 -1.43
N ALA A 13 -2.63 8.42 -1.58
CA ALA A 13 -2.89 9.30 -0.46
C ALA A 13 -4.04 8.82 0.45
N ALA A 14 -4.97 8.00 -0.06
CA ALA A 14 -6.14 7.53 0.67
C ALA A 14 -6.52 6.09 0.24
N LEU A 15 -6.13 5.12 1.08
CA LEU A 15 -6.25 3.69 0.80
C LEU A 15 -7.68 3.24 0.49
N GLU A 16 -8.65 3.66 1.30
CA GLU A 16 -10.05 3.24 1.15
C GLU A 16 -10.70 3.82 -0.12
N THR A 17 -10.40 5.09 -0.44
CA THR A 17 -10.90 5.75 -1.65
C THR A 17 -10.35 5.10 -2.90
N ALA A 18 -9.04 4.84 -2.93
CA ALA A 18 -8.41 4.12 -4.04
C ALA A 18 -9.04 2.74 -4.21
N ARG A 19 -9.16 1.95 -3.14
CA ARG A 19 -9.79 0.62 -3.21
C ARG A 19 -11.20 0.70 -3.80
N ALA A 20 -12.04 1.62 -3.33
CA ALA A 20 -13.41 1.77 -3.83
C ALA A 20 -13.49 2.17 -5.31
N PHE A 21 -12.51 2.91 -5.83
CA PHE A 21 -12.42 3.25 -7.24
C PHE A 21 -12.02 2.03 -8.10
N TYR A 22 -11.08 1.22 -7.63
CA TYR A 22 -10.54 0.10 -8.42
C TYR A 22 -11.38 -1.17 -8.34
N ASP A 23 -12.07 -1.43 -7.23
CA ASP A 23 -12.92 -2.61 -7.04
C ASP A 23 -13.92 -2.86 -8.19
N PRO A 24 -14.70 -1.87 -8.67
CA PRO A 24 -15.61 -2.07 -9.80
C PRO A 24 -14.92 -2.14 -11.17
N LEU A 25 -13.66 -1.70 -11.27
CA LEU A 25 -12.90 -1.67 -12.52
C LEU A 25 -12.18 -2.97 -12.81
N VAL A 26 -12.00 -3.84 -11.81
CA VAL A 26 -11.31 -5.13 -11.99
C VAL A 26 -12.35 -6.22 -12.26
N PRO A 27 -12.42 -6.74 -13.50
CA PRO A 27 -13.39 -7.75 -13.89
C PRO A 27 -13.04 -9.09 -13.27
N ASP A 28 -13.99 -10.01 -13.38
CA ASP A 28 -13.76 -11.38 -12.97
C ASP A 28 -12.57 -11.99 -13.71
N ARG A 29 -12.40 -11.66 -14.99
CA ARG A 29 -11.28 -12.13 -15.82
C ARG A 29 -10.46 -10.96 -16.34
N VAL A 30 -9.17 -11.00 -16.05
CA VAL A 30 -8.17 -10.12 -16.65
C VAL A 30 -7.80 -10.70 -18.01
N ASP A 31 -8.29 -10.11 -19.08
CA ASP A 31 -7.94 -10.47 -20.45
C ASP A 31 -7.52 -9.23 -21.25
N ASP A 32 -7.15 -9.46 -22.51
CA ASP A 32 -6.65 -8.41 -23.40
C ASP A 32 -7.74 -7.36 -23.67
N ASP A 33 -9.02 -7.74 -23.66
CA ASP A 33 -10.15 -6.84 -23.89
C ASP A 33 -10.34 -5.90 -22.69
N TRP A 34 -10.28 -6.42 -21.46
CA TRP A 34 -10.31 -5.57 -20.28
C TRP A 34 -9.11 -4.63 -20.22
N ARG A 35 -7.91 -5.12 -20.54
CA ARG A 35 -6.70 -4.27 -20.59
C ARG A 35 -6.88 -3.14 -21.58
N ALA A 36 -7.42 -3.42 -22.76
CA ALA A 36 -7.71 -2.42 -23.76
C ALA A 36 -8.74 -1.40 -23.29
N HIS A 37 -9.75 -1.83 -22.53
CA HIS A 37 -10.74 -0.93 -21.94
C HIS A 37 -10.12 0.00 -20.89
N LEU A 38 -9.35 -0.56 -19.95
CA LEU A 38 -8.62 0.23 -18.95
C LEU A 38 -7.67 1.26 -19.59
N ALA A 39 -6.94 0.83 -20.62
CA ALA A 39 -6.02 1.69 -21.37
C ALA A 39 -6.71 2.75 -22.25
N ALA A 40 -8.02 2.61 -22.51
CA ALA A 40 -8.77 3.62 -23.25
C ALA A 40 -9.06 4.87 -22.40
N ASP A 41 -9.27 4.68 -21.10
CA ASP A 41 -9.68 5.73 -20.17
C ASP A 41 -8.52 6.20 -19.26
N HIS A 42 -7.47 5.38 -19.09
CA HIS A 42 -6.33 5.67 -18.21
C HIS A 42 -4.98 5.35 -18.87
N PRO A 43 -3.92 6.13 -18.62
CA PRO A 43 -2.55 5.73 -18.96
C PRO A 43 -2.19 4.45 -18.18
N VAL A 44 -1.80 3.40 -18.91
CA VAL A 44 -1.37 2.12 -18.32
C VAL A 44 0.08 1.84 -18.70
N ALA A 45 0.92 1.59 -17.70
CA ALA A 45 2.26 1.05 -17.90
C ALA A 45 2.30 -0.42 -17.46
N GLU A 46 3.03 -1.27 -18.19
CA GLU A 46 3.21 -2.69 -17.83
C GLU A 46 4.67 -2.93 -17.43
N HIS A 47 4.88 -3.71 -16.38
CA HIS A 47 6.19 -4.16 -15.96
C HIS A 47 6.23 -5.69 -15.83
N ASP A 48 7.31 -6.30 -16.33
CA ASP A 48 7.52 -7.74 -16.28
C ASP A 48 8.68 -8.06 -15.32
N PHE A 49 8.35 -8.74 -14.21
CA PHE A 49 9.29 -9.18 -13.19
C PHE A 49 9.76 -10.64 -13.41
N GLY A 50 9.48 -11.21 -14.59
CA GLY A 50 9.79 -12.58 -14.97
C GLY A 50 8.77 -13.60 -14.45
N SER A 51 8.61 -13.69 -13.13
CA SER A 51 7.64 -14.62 -12.50
C SER A 51 6.23 -14.03 -12.37
N MET A 52 6.11 -12.70 -12.44
CA MET A 52 4.85 -11.98 -12.39
C MET A 52 4.91 -10.77 -13.33
N ARG A 53 3.73 -10.25 -13.68
CA ARG A 53 3.60 -8.97 -14.37
C ARG A 53 2.63 -8.09 -13.60
N SER A 54 2.90 -6.80 -13.65
CA SER A 54 2.08 -5.78 -13.00
C SER A 54 1.67 -4.72 -14.00
N LEU A 55 0.47 -4.19 -13.80
CA LEU A 55 -0.01 -3.00 -14.50
C LEU A 55 0.00 -1.82 -13.54
N TYR A 56 0.47 -0.68 -13.99
CA TYR A 56 0.48 0.56 -13.24
C TYR A 56 -0.51 1.53 -13.89
N VAL A 57 -1.40 2.09 -13.07
CA VAL A 57 -2.50 2.95 -13.51
C VAL A 57 -2.53 4.18 -12.61
N SER A 58 -2.67 5.36 -13.19
CA SER A 58 -2.99 6.56 -12.41
C SER A 58 -4.50 6.69 -12.20
N ASP A 59 -4.95 6.78 -10.96
CA ASP A 59 -6.36 7.12 -10.67
C ASP A 59 -6.63 8.62 -10.93
N PRO A 60 -7.91 9.05 -10.94
CA PRO A 60 -8.28 10.45 -11.13
C PRO A 60 -7.72 11.41 -10.06
N ASP A 61 -7.32 10.91 -8.90
CA ASP A 61 -6.72 11.69 -7.81
C ASP A 61 -5.19 11.77 -7.95
N GLY A 62 -4.62 11.11 -8.97
CA GLY A 62 -3.19 11.08 -9.26
C GLY A 62 -2.40 10.06 -8.45
N ASN A 63 -3.06 9.13 -7.75
CA ASN A 63 -2.40 8.01 -7.10
C ASN A 63 -1.89 7.03 -8.17
N CYS A 64 -0.74 6.43 -7.94
CA CYS A 64 -0.26 5.33 -8.78
C CYS A 64 -0.65 4.00 -8.15
N VAL A 65 -1.31 3.17 -8.94
CA VAL A 65 -1.86 1.90 -8.49
C VAL A 65 -1.28 0.77 -9.30
N GLU A 66 -0.64 -0.14 -8.59
CA GLU A 66 -0.16 -1.39 -9.11
C GLU A 66 -1.25 -2.45 -9.02
N LEU A 67 -1.58 -3.03 -10.16
CA LEU A 67 -2.42 -4.19 -10.28
C LEU A 67 -1.49 -5.39 -10.53
N ALA A 68 -1.34 -6.21 -9.50
CA ALA A 68 -0.50 -7.41 -9.53
C ALA A 68 -1.31 -8.68 -9.24
N GLY A 69 -0.97 -9.75 -9.94
CA GLY A 69 -1.69 -11.01 -9.88
C GLY A 69 -0.77 -12.21 -9.81
N VAL A 70 -1.10 -13.16 -8.95
CA VAL A 70 -0.57 -14.53 -8.99
C VAL A 70 -1.73 -15.46 -9.31
N ASP A 71 -1.47 -16.61 -9.94
CA ASP A 71 -2.54 -17.53 -10.33
C ASP A 71 -3.21 -18.14 -9.10
N VAL A 72 -4.48 -17.79 -8.87
CA VAL A 72 -5.25 -18.10 -7.65
C VAL A 72 -6.67 -18.49 -7.99
N ASP A 73 -7.34 -19.18 -7.06
CA ASP A 73 -8.76 -19.48 -7.18
C ASP A 73 -9.60 -18.24 -6.85
N GLY A 74 -10.49 -17.84 -7.76
CA GLY A 74 -11.34 -16.65 -7.62
C GLY A 74 -11.11 -15.60 -8.71
N PHE A 75 -11.86 -14.52 -8.60
CA PHE A 75 -12.03 -13.46 -9.59
C PHE A 75 -12.14 -12.11 -8.85
N GLY A 76 -11.61 -11.03 -9.42
CA GLY A 76 -11.60 -9.69 -8.80
C GLY A 76 -10.44 -9.42 -7.83
N VAL A 77 -10.32 -8.17 -7.35
CA VAL A 77 -9.34 -7.77 -6.31
C VAL A 77 -9.77 -8.32 -4.97
N ASP A 78 -8.90 -9.05 -4.28
CA ASP A 78 -9.21 -9.62 -2.97
C ASP A 78 -8.46 -8.96 -1.81
N GLY A 79 -7.49 -8.09 -2.10
CA GLY A 79 -6.74 -7.37 -1.07
C GLY A 79 -5.75 -6.34 -1.60
N VAL A 80 -5.13 -5.63 -0.65
CA VAL A 80 -4.00 -4.74 -0.89
C VAL A 80 -2.76 -5.48 -0.41
N PHE A 81 -1.78 -5.74 -1.28
CA PHE A 81 -0.57 -6.46 -0.87
C PHE A 81 0.53 -5.56 -0.36
N GLU A 82 0.59 -4.31 -0.84
CA GLU A 82 1.67 -3.38 -0.53
C GLU A 82 1.16 -1.94 -0.57
N VAL A 83 1.69 -1.11 0.33
CA VAL A 83 1.53 0.34 0.31
C VAL A 83 2.92 0.98 0.32
N VAL A 84 3.18 1.85 -0.65
CA VAL A 84 4.48 2.55 -0.76
C VAL A 84 4.40 3.90 -0.04
N LEU A 85 5.36 4.16 0.84
CA LEU A 85 5.47 5.38 1.65
C LEU A 85 6.77 6.10 1.30
N GLU A 86 6.68 7.37 0.88
CA GLU A 86 7.86 8.24 0.74
C GLU A 86 8.26 8.76 2.12
N VAL A 87 9.43 8.34 2.60
CA VAL A 87 9.98 8.70 3.92
C VAL A 87 11.28 9.48 3.76
N ARG A 88 11.52 10.47 4.61
CA ARG A 88 12.76 11.27 4.52
C ARG A 88 14.01 10.56 5.05
N ASP A 89 13.84 9.46 5.79
CA ASP A 89 14.93 8.70 6.41
C ASP A 89 14.47 7.25 6.68
N LEU A 90 15.05 6.29 5.95
CA LEU A 90 14.67 4.87 6.05
C LEU A 90 14.94 4.28 7.43
N ARG A 91 16.01 4.70 8.11
CA ARG A 91 16.38 4.15 9.42
C ARG A 91 15.36 4.57 10.48
N ARG A 92 14.93 5.84 10.43
CA ARG A 92 13.88 6.36 11.31
C ARG A 92 12.55 5.67 11.03
N ALA A 93 12.16 5.55 9.77
CA ALA A 93 10.90 4.89 9.40
C ALA A 93 10.90 3.41 9.81
N ARG A 94 11.97 2.66 9.51
CA ARG A 94 12.14 1.26 9.95
C ARG A 94 12.00 1.13 11.48
N ALA A 95 12.66 1.99 12.25
CA ALA A 95 12.56 1.93 13.71
C ALA A 95 11.15 2.27 14.23
N PHE A 96 10.42 3.13 13.52
CA PHE A 96 9.04 3.45 13.84
C PHE A 96 8.13 2.25 13.62
N TYR A 97 8.05 1.74 12.38
CA TYR A 97 7.17 0.63 12.03
C TYR A 97 7.56 -0.69 12.70
N GLY A 98 8.85 -0.92 12.93
CA GLY A 98 9.32 -2.09 13.69
C GLY A 98 8.81 -2.15 15.14
N THR A 99 8.36 -1.02 15.70
CA THR A 99 7.70 -1.00 17.02
C THR A 99 6.35 -1.71 17.00
N TRP A 100 5.70 -1.80 15.83
CA TRP A 100 4.48 -2.56 15.61
C TRP A 100 4.73 -3.97 15.05
N GLY A 101 5.98 -4.44 15.08
CA GLY A 101 6.34 -5.78 14.63
C GLY A 101 6.57 -5.91 13.13
N TYR A 102 6.69 -4.80 12.39
CA TYR A 102 7.13 -4.86 11.00
C TYR A 102 8.61 -5.22 10.90
N GLU A 103 8.92 -6.24 10.10
CA GLU A 103 10.27 -6.75 9.88
C GLU A 103 10.71 -6.52 8.44
N VAL A 104 12.01 -6.28 8.23
CA VAL A 104 12.58 -6.12 6.88
C VAL A 104 12.59 -7.47 6.18
N VAL A 105 11.93 -7.54 5.02
CA VAL A 105 11.88 -8.74 4.17
C VAL A 105 12.64 -8.57 2.85
N ASP A 106 12.84 -7.33 2.40
CA ASP A 106 13.69 -6.98 1.27
C ASP A 106 14.40 -5.63 1.52
N GLU A 107 15.63 -5.51 1.04
CA GLU A 107 16.47 -4.31 1.16
C GLU A 107 17.10 -3.99 -0.19
N GLY A 108 16.77 -2.81 -0.72
CA GLY A 108 17.41 -2.23 -1.90
C GLY A 108 18.27 -1.02 -1.53
N VAL A 109 18.92 -0.43 -2.53
CA VAL A 109 19.90 0.67 -2.33
C VAL A 109 19.32 1.83 -1.51
N ASP A 110 18.10 2.28 -1.83
CA ASP A 110 17.41 3.33 -1.07
C ASP A 110 15.97 2.94 -0.72
N ARG A 111 15.69 1.64 -0.56
CA ARG A 111 14.33 1.13 -0.29
C ARG A 111 14.34 0.01 0.72
N LEU A 112 13.29 -0.08 1.53
CA LEU A 112 13.04 -1.21 2.41
C LEU A 112 11.64 -1.72 2.20
N ARG A 113 11.46 -3.04 2.08
CA ARG A 113 10.15 -3.67 2.20
C ARG A 113 10.00 -4.27 3.58
N LEU A 114 8.90 -3.93 4.24
CA LEU A 114 8.57 -4.39 5.58
C LEU A 114 7.29 -5.25 5.57
N SER A 115 7.32 -6.38 6.26
CA SER A 115 6.15 -7.24 6.49
C SER A 115 5.78 -7.22 7.97
N GLY A 116 4.49 -7.05 8.28
CA GLY A 116 3.97 -6.96 9.65
C GLY A 116 3.21 -8.20 10.14
N PRO A 117 2.82 -8.25 11.42
CA PRO A 117 1.97 -9.31 11.98
C PRO A 117 0.59 -9.29 11.30
N GLY A 118 0.07 -10.45 10.91
CA GLY A 118 -1.29 -10.57 10.35
C GLY A 118 -1.40 -10.54 8.82
N ALA A 119 -0.28 -10.35 8.11
CA ALA A 119 -0.13 -10.38 6.65
C ALA A 119 -1.00 -9.36 5.87
N THR A 120 -0.29 -8.47 5.19
CA THR A 120 -0.77 -7.43 4.27
C THR A 120 -1.54 -6.23 4.88
N PRO A 121 -1.33 -5.00 4.34
CA PRO A 121 -0.33 -4.70 3.31
C PRO A 121 1.09 -4.71 3.89
N ASP A 122 2.04 -5.18 3.09
CA ASP A 122 3.45 -4.86 3.29
C ASP A 122 3.64 -3.34 3.14
N LEU A 123 4.65 -2.79 3.80
CA LEU A 123 5.03 -1.39 3.61
C LEU A 123 6.32 -1.34 2.81
N GLU A 124 6.29 -0.68 1.66
CA GLU A 124 7.52 -0.34 0.95
C GLU A 124 7.92 1.10 1.28
N LEU A 125 9.08 1.28 1.89
CA LEU A 125 9.60 2.57 2.34
C LEU A 125 10.63 3.08 1.34
N TRP A 126 10.42 4.27 0.81
CA TRP A 126 11.30 4.89 -0.18
C TRP A 126 11.82 6.24 0.29
N GLU A 127 13.10 6.54 0.08
CA GLU A 127 13.54 7.94 0.08
C GLU A 127 13.05 8.65 -1.20
N PRO A 128 12.91 10.00 -1.22
CA PRO A 128 12.31 10.71 -2.33
C PRO A 128 12.94 10.38 -3.69
N ARG A 129 12.14 9.78 -4.58
CA ARG A 129 12.50 9.39 -5.95
C ARG A 129 11.26 9.06 -6.77
N LEU A 130 11.45 8.80 -8.06
CA LEU A 130 10.45 8.18 -8.92
C LEU A 130 10.68 6.67 -9.01
N GLY A 131 9.59 5.91 -8.94
CA GLY A 131 9.52 4.47 -9.12
C GLY A 131 9.15 4.06 -10.53
N ILE A 132 8.62 2.84 -10.67
CA ILE A 132 8.07 2.36 -11.94
C ILE A 132 6.86 3.22 -12.32
N ALA A 133 6.68 3.48 -13.61
CA ALA A 133 5.60 4.34 -14.13
C ALA A 133 5.62 5.78 -13.59
N ASP A 134 6.81 6.31 -13.27
CA ASP A 134 7.01 7.63 -12.65
C ASP A 134 6.22 7.80 -11.34
N ALA A 135 5.90 6.69 -10.68
CA ALA A 135 5.18 6.67 -9.43
C ALA A 135 6.02 7.33 -8.33
N ARG A 136 5.36 8.09 -7.47
CA ARG A 136 5.98 8.74 -6.34
C ARG A 136 5.28 8.17 -5.11
N GLY A 137 5.99 7.31 -4.38
CA GLY A 137 5.50 6.69 -3.15
C GLY A 137 4.71 7.71 -2.32
N GLY A 138 3.61 7.27 -1.71
CA GLY A 138 2.64 8.20 -1.16
C GLY A 138 3.28 9.15 -0.14
N VAL A 139 3.35 10.45 -0.48
CA VAL A 139 3.91 11.49 0.40
C VAL A 139 2.99 11.78 1.59
N HIS A 140 1.69 11.54 1.41
CA HIS A 140 0.64 11.74 2.39
C HIS A 140 -0.36 10.59 2.31
N VAL A 141 -0.07 9.47 2.97
CA VAL A 141 -0.93 8.28 2.96
C VAL A 141 -1.83 8.25 4.19
N ASP A 142 -3.08 7.85 4.03
CA ASP A 142 -3.98 7.42 5.10
C ASP A 142 -4.29 5.93 4.94
N LEU A 143 -3.86 5.12 5.93
CA LEU A 143 -4.06 3.67 5.94
C LEU A 143 -4.58 3.16 7.29
N GLY A 144 -5.42 2.12 7.22
CA GLY A 144 -5.88 1.38 8.38
C GLY A 144 -5.03 0.12 8.63
N VAL A 145 -4.65 -0.14 9.89
CA VAL A 145 -3.91 -1.35 10.27
C VAL A 145 -4.61 -2.01 11.47
N GLY A 146 -4.89 -3.30 11.34
CA GLY A 146 -5.41 -4.12 12.43
C GLY A 146 -4.36 -4.33 13.51
N THR A 147 -4.78 -4.26 14.77
CA THR A 147 -3.94 -4.63 15.91
C THR A 147 -4.79 -5.17 17.06
N PRO A 148 -4.28 -6.11 17.87
CA PRO A 148 -5.03 -6.64 19.02
C PRO A 148 -5.38 -5.56 20.07
N ASP A 149 -4.56 -4.51 20.19
CA ASP A 149 -4.79 -3.41 21.13
C ASP A 149 -4.34 -2.07 20.52
N PRO A 150 -5.27 -1.32 19.90
CA PRO A 150 -4.97 -0.02 19.31
C PRO A 150 -4.41 0.99 20.30
N ALA A 151 -4.85 0.93 21.56
CA ALA A 151 -4.42 1.88 22.59
C ALA A 151 -2.98 1.63 23.00
N ALA A 152 -2.61 0.37 23.23
CA ALA A 152 -1.24 -0.02 23.54
C ALA A 152 -0.31 0.27 22.37
N ALA A 153 -0.69 -0.12 21.14
CA ALA A 153 0.10 0.13 19.94
C ALA A 153 0.33 1.62 19.68
N ALA A 154 -0.66 2.49 19.91
CA ALA A 154 -0.45 3.93 19.80
C ALA A 154 0.48 4.48 20.89
N SER A 155 0.47 3.88 22.08
CA SER A 155 1.30 4.31 23.20
C SER A 155 2.79 4.04 22.97
N THR A 156 3.15 2.96 22.26
CA THR A 156 4.56 2.58 22.02
C THR A 156 5.30 3.56 21.14
N VAL A 157 4.59 4.31 20.30
CA VAL A 157 5.17 5.28 19.35
C VAL A 157 4.90 6.74 19.71
N ARG A 158 4.18 7.00 20.81
CA ARG A 158 3.72 8.35 21.21
C ARG A 158 4.83 9.41 21.19
N ASP A 159 6.02 9.09 21.67
CA ASP A 159 7.14 10.05 21.76
C ASP A 159 7.84 10.30 20.41
N ARG A 160 7.55 9.48 19.39
CA ARG A 160 8.14 9.56 18.05
C ARG A 160 7.13 10.03 16.99
N ALA A 161 5.85 9.82 17.24
CA ALA A 161 4.77 10.27 16.39
C ALA A 161 4.65 11.80 16.41
N ARG A 162 4.26 12.40 15.28
CA ARG A 162 3.90 13.83 15.23
C ARG A 162 2.61 14.11 15.99
N LEU A 163 1.68 13.16 15.95
CA LEU A 163 0.37 13.29 16.58
C LEU A 163 -0.21 11.89 16.89
N VAL A 164 -0.93 11.78 18.00
CA VAL A 164 -1.75 10.61 18.33
C VAL A 164 -3.13 11.11 18.77
N GLU A 165 -4.16 10.74 18.01
CA GLU A 165 -5.55 11.08 18.29
C GLU A 165 -6.37 9.83 18.63
N ARG A 166 -7.39 10.04 19.45
CA ARG A 166 -8.37 9.01 19.79
C ARG A 166 -9.69 9.31 19.08
N HIS A 167 -10.19 8.31 18.35
CA HIS A 167 -11.48 8.36 17.68
C HIS A 167 -12.31 7.14 18.13
N GLY A 168 -13.04 7.29 19.23
CA GLY A 168 -13.74 6.15 19.85
C GLY A 168 -12.76 5.08 20.34
N GLU A 169 -12.84 3.90 19.71
CA GLU A 169 -11.97 2.75 19.98
C GLU A 169 -10.69 2.76 19.14
N THR A 170 -10.68 3.45 17.99
CA THR A 170 -9.51 3.52 17.10
C THR A 170 -8.50 4.56 17.59
N ARG A 171 -7.27 4.46 17.09
CA ARG A 171 -6.22 5.46 17.30
C ARG A 171 -5.66 5.89 15.95
N ARG A 172 -5.62 7.20 15.70
CA ARG A 172 -4.96 7.75 14.51
C ARG A 172 -3.58 8.25 14.93
N VAL A 173 -2.54 7.70 14.31
CA VAL A 173 -1.15 8.07 14.55
C VAL A 173 -0.63 8.77 13.30
N VAL A 174 0.00 9.93 13.47
CA VAL A 174 0.75 10.59 12.40
C VAL A 174 2.22 10.28 12.60
N ASP A 175 2.80 9.58 11.63
CA ASP A 175 4.20 9.16 11.69
C ASP A 175 5.16 10.37 11.58
N PRO A 176 6.49 10.17 11.71
CA PRO A 176 7.47 11.24 11.61
C PRO A 176 7.52 11.96 10.25
N ASP A 177 6.93 11.40 9.19
CA ASP A 177 6.99 11.91 7.83
C ASP A 177 5.65 12.55 7.39
N GLY A 178 4.55 12.25 8.08
CA GLY A 178 3.23 12.83 7.89
C GLY A 178 2.16 11.83 7.45
N HIS A 179 2.49 10.54 7.37
CA HIS A 179 1.54 9.48 7.04
C HIS A 179 0.60 9.24 8.22
N HIS A 180 -0.68 9.04 7.91
CA HIS A 180 -1.72 8.71 8.86
C HIS A 180 -1.91 7.19 8.91
N VAL A 181 -1.72 6.63 10.10
CA VAL A 181 -1.98 5.22 10.39
C VAL A 181 -3.11 5.13 11.40
N THR A 182 -4.25 4.61 10.96
CA THR A 182 -5.41 4.36 11.81
C THR A 182 -5.35 2.93 12.34
N LEU A 183 -5.02 2.80 13.62
CA LEU A 183 -5.01 1.53 14.34
C LEU A 183 -6.44 1.15 14.72
N VAL A 184 -6.88 -0.01 14.24
CA VAL A 184 -8.20 -0.59 14.49
C VAL A 184 -8.06 -1.91 15.23
N ALA A 185 -9.03 -2.24 16.09
CA ALA A 185 -9.00 -3.52 16.79
C ALA A 185 -9.18 -4.65 15.78
N GLU A 186 -8.38 -5.71 15.89
CA GLU A 186 -8.64 -6.96 15.18
C GLU A 186 -9.97 -7.57 15.65
N GLY A 187 -10.77 -8.05 14.70
CA GLY A 187 -12.06 -8.70 14.96
C GLY A 187 -11.95 -10.18 15.31
#